data_AF-A0AAU9VBJ0-F1
#
_entry.id   AF-A0AAU9VBJ0-F1
#
_cell.length_a   1.000
_cell.length_b   1.000
_cell.length_c   1.000
_cell.angle_alpha   90.00
_cell.angle_beta   90.00
_cell.angle_gamma   90.00
#
_symmetry.space_group_name_H-M   'P 1'
#
loop_
_entity.id
_entity.type
_entity.pdbx_description
1 polymer ?
#
loop_
_entity_poly.entity_id
_entity_poly.type
_entity_poly.pdbx_seq_one_letter_code
_entity_poly.pdbx_strand_id
1 'polypeptide(L)'
;MGGAASRYLHVNEIHQIEPETFSNLPRLERLYLHNNNLKTIPPGSFRGMPKLQKLRLDSNALNCDCGMLWFIRMLAEHNQMSIAATCYEPAGATGTSLAAMKENDFHCRYPIFTTLPRNQIVKMNQPIALIVWHTATLSHIFLGILRMKEFY
;
A
#
# COMPACT_ATOMS: atom_id res chain seq x y z
N MET A 1 23.37 20.40 -18.52
CA MET A 1 23.69 19.10 -17.88
C MET A 1 22.67 18.84 -16.78
N GLY A 2 21.54 18.19 -17.10
CA GLY A 2 20.48 17.94 -16.14
C GLY A 2 20.76 16.65 -15.39
N GLY A 3 21.27 16.76 -14.16
CA GLY A 3 21.40 15.60 -13.28
C GLY A 3 20.02 15.05 -12.94
N ALA A 4 19.89 13.73 -13.00
CA ALA A 4 18.70 13.03 -12.59
C ALA A 4 18.38 13.31 -11.11
N ALA A 5 17.15 13.75 -10.80
CA ALA A 5 16.80 14.20 -9.47
C ALA A 5 16.65 13.03 -8.50
N SER A 6 17.38 13.08 -7.39
CA SER A 6 17.40 12.03 -6.36
C SER A 6 16.99 12.56 -4.98
N ARG A 7 16.39 11.69 -4.16
CA ARG A 7 16.15 11.93 -2.73
C ARG A 7 16.72 10.76 -1.92
N TYR A 8 17.55 11.10 -0.95
CA TYR A 8 18.24 10.16 -0.08
C TYR A 8 17.63 10.25 1.31
N LEU A 9 16.85 9.24 1.68
CA LEU A 9 16.20 9.10 2.97
C LEU A 9 16.58 7.76 3.65
N HIS A 10 17.56 7.05 3.09
CA HIS A 10 18.12 5.82 3.63
C HIS A 10 18.87 6.02 4.96
N VAL A 11 18.97 4.96 5.76
CA VAL A 11 19.66 4.94 7.06
C VAL A 11 19.06 5.98 8.00
N ASN A 12 17.74 5.90 8.18
CA ASN A 12 17.00 6.71 9.14
C ASN A 12 16.04 5.80 9.93
N GLU A 13 15.19 6.41 10.75
CA GLU A 13 14.17 5.73 11.56
C GLU A 13 12.77 6.02 11.01
N ILE A 14 12.59 6.00 9.68
CA ILE A 14 11.29 6.21 9.07
C ILE A 14 10.44 4.95 9.26
N HIS A 15 9.32 5.09 9.96
CA HIS A 15 8.41 3.98 10.26
C HIS A 15 7.20 3.94 9.30
N GLN A 16 6.81 5.10 8.77
CA GLN A 16 5.62 5.26 7.94
C GLN A 16 5.85 6.35 6.88
N ILE A 17 5.15 6.23 5.76
CA ILE A 17 5.03 7.24 4.72
C ILE A 17 3.55 7.54 4.59
N GLU A 18 3.16 8.81 4.68
CA GLU A 18 1.78 9.21 4.41
C GLU A 18 1.51 9.24 2.90
N PRO A 19 0.28 8.96 2.44
CA PRO A 19 -0.09 9.17 1.04
C PRO A 19 0.31 10.58 0.57
N GLU A 20 0.77 10.68 -0.68
CA GLU A 20 1.12 11.98 -1.30
C GLU A 20 2.29 12.74 -0.64
N THR A 21 3.02 12.15 0.30
CA THR A 21 4.22 12.75 0.93
C THR A 21 5.21 13.32 -0.10
N PHE A 22 5.33 12.67 -1.26
CA PHE A 22 6.26 13.06 -2.32
C PHE A 22 5.59 13.71 -3.55
N SER A 23 4.30 14.06 -3.47
CA SER A 23 3.52 14.60 -4.58
C SER A 23 4.09 15.89 -5.19
N ASN A 24 4.76 16.70 -4.39
CA ASN A 24 5.39 17.96 -4.81
C ASN A 24 6.76 17.78 -5.48
N LEU A 25 7.16 16.55 -5.81
CA LEU A 25 8.44 16.23 -6.45
C LEU A 25 8.27 15.62 -7.86
N PRO A 26 7.64 16.33 -8.82
CA PRO A 26 7.29 15.79 -10.13
C PRO A 26 8.49 15.44 -11.02
N ARG A 27 9.68 15.94 -10.66
CA ARG A 27 10.94 15.68 -11.37
C ARG A 27 11.75 14.54 -10.74
N LEU A 28 11.31 13.95 -9.64
CA LEU A 28 12.08 12.95 -8.92
C LEU A 28 12.23 11.67 -9.76
N GLU A 29 13.47 11.22 -9.92
CA GLU A 29 13.82 10.02 -10.67
C GLU A 29 14.29 8.88 -9.78
N ARG A 30 14.91 9.20 -8.63
CA ARG A 30 15.42 8.20 -7.69
C ARG A 30 15.03 8.48 -6.26
N LEU A 31 14.50 7.48 -5.57
CA LEU A 31 14.14 7.54 -4.17
C LEU A 31 14.81 6.38 -3.41
N TYR A 32 15.61 6.75 -2.41
CA TYR A 32 16.33 5.80 -1.56
C TYR A 32 15.76 5.84 -0.14
N LEU A 33 15.09 4.76 0.26
CA LEU A 33 14.44 4.56 1.55
C LEU A 33 14.93 3.29 2.27
N HIS A 34 15.97 2.63 1.74
CA HIS A 34 16.55 1.43 2.34
C HIS A 34 17.14 1.71 3.73
N ASN A 35 17.26 0.68 4.58
CA ASN A 35 17.72 0.81 5.97
C ASN A 35 16.84 1.78 6.77
N ASN A 36 15.54 1.52 6.79
CA ASN A 36 14.54 2.20 7.62
C ASN A 36 13.64 1.13 8.27
N ASN A 37 12.57 1.55 8.96
CA ASN A 37 11.65 0.67 9.67
C ASN A 37 10.25 0.62 9.03
N LEU A 38 10.17 0.80 7.71
CA LEU A 38 8.90 0.78 6.98
C LEU A 38 8.31 -0.63 7.01
N LYS A 39 7.05 -0.72 7.45
CA LYS A 39 6.29 -1.97 7.44
C LYS A 39 5.38 -2.11 6.23
N THR A 40 4.80 -1.01 5.78
CA THR A 40 3.88 -0.98 4.65
C THR A 40 4.16 0.25 3.81
N ILE A 41 3.73 0.19 2.55
CA ILE A 41 3.69 1.35 1.66
C ILE A 41 2.21 1.58 1.34
N PRO A 42 1.59 2.67 1.79
CA PRO A 42 0.19 2.91 1.51
C PRO A 42 -0.04 3.30 0.03
N PRO A 43 -1.21 2.94 -0.53
CA PRO A 43 -1.62 3.43 -1.84
C PRO A 43 -1.49 4.95 -1.95
N GLY A 44 -1.04 5.44 -3.10
CA GLY A 44 -0.83 6.87 -3.33
C GLY A 44 0.48 7.45 -2.78
N SER A 45 1.31 6.66 -2.09
CA SER A 45 2.66 7.10 -1.63
C SER A 45 3.53 7.65 -2.76
N PHE A 46 3.37 7.12 -3.97
CA PHE A 46 4.14 7.51 -5.15
C PHE A 46 3.36 8.36 -6.16
N ARG A 47 2.15 8.81 -5.79
CA ARG A 47 1.35 9.70 -6.61
C ARG A 47 2.09 11.01 -6.88
N GLY A 48 2.03 11.51 -8.10
CA GLY A 48 2.68 12.78 -8.49
C GLY A 48 4.18 12.66 -8.82
N MET A 49 4.74 11.45 -8.89
CA MET A 49 6.13 11.21 -9.31
C MET A 49 6.23 10.45 -10.65
N PRO A 50 5.78 11.04 -11.77
CA PRO A 50 5.71 10.36 -13.08
C PRO A 50 7.09 10.03 -13.67
N LYS A 51 8.16 10.59 -13.12
CA LYS A 51 9.55 10.36 -13.56
C LYS A 51 10.31 9.37 -12.69
N LEU A 52 9.67 8.79 -11.66
CA LEU A 52 10.36 7.89 -10.75
C LEU A 52 10.79 6.62 -11.51
N GLN A 53 12.09 6.36 -11.53
CA GLN A 53 12.69 5.23 -12.24
C GLN A 53 13.41 4.27 -11.30
N LYS A 54 13.87 4.73 -10.13
CA LYS A 54 14.58 3.89 -9.18
C LYS A 54 14.04 4.07 -7.77
N LEU A 55 13.63 2.95 -7.16
CA LEU A 55 13.14 2.91 -5.79
C LEU A 55 13.89 1.83 -5.00
N ARG A 56 14.53 2.23 -3.90
CA ARG A 56 15.17 1.29 -2.96
C ARG A 56 14.44 1.30 -1.62
N LEU A 57 13.89 0.16 -1.25
CA LEU A 57 13.17 -0.13 -0.01
C LEU A 57 13.73 -1.38 0.70
N ASP A 58 14.81 -1.97 0.19
CA ASP A 58 15.51 -3.07 0.84
C ASP A 58 15.94 -2.73 2.28
N SER A 59 16.14 -3.73 3.13
CA SER A 59 16.47 -3.52 4.55
C SER A 59 15.42 -2.65 5.28
N ASN A 60 14.14 -2.92 5.01
CA ASN A 60 12.99 -2.46 5.81
C ASN A 60 12.22 -3.68 6.32
N ALA A 61 11.28 -3.47 7.24
CA ALA A 61 10.43 -4.52 7.80
C ALA A 61 9.14 -4.75 6.98
N LEU A 62 9.25 -4.80 5.64
CA LEU A 62 8.10 -4.82 4.74
C LEU A 62 7.24 -6.07 4.95
N ASN A 63 5.96 -5.86 5.24
CA ASN A 63 4.94 -6.88 5.26
C ASN A 63 4.31 -7.00 3.86
N CYS A 64 4.64 -8.07 3.16
CA CYS A 64 4.18 -8.41 1.82
C CYS A 64 2.91 -9.26 1.86
N ASP A 65 1.91 -8.78 2.58
CA ASP A 65 0.58 -9.39 2.60
C ASP A 65 -0.33 -8.80 1.51
N CYS A 66 -1.62 -9.10 1.58
CA CYS A 66 -2.59 -8.62 0.60
C CYS A 66 -2.64 -7.08 0.49
N GLY A 67 -2.29 -6.34 1.55
CA GLY A 67 -2.20 -4.89 1.55
C GLY A 67 -1.07 -4.35 0.67
N MET A 68 -0.10 -5.18 0.28
CA MET A 68 0.99 -4.83 -0.64
C MET A 68 0.65 -5.12 -2.11
N LEU A 69 -0.50 -5.76 -2.40
CA LEU A 69 -0.84 -6.18 -3.77
C LEU A 69 -0.95 -5.01 -4.75
N TRP A 70 -1.48 -3.86 -4.30
CA TRP A 70 -1.56 -2.65 -5.12
C TRP A 70 -0.18 -2.23 -5.65
N PHE A 71 0.88 -2.48 -4.88
CA PHE A 71 2.22 -2.02 -5.19
C PHE A 71 2.80 -2.83 -6.36
N ILE A 72 2.60 -4.14 -6.37
CA ILE A 72 2.98 -5.00 -7.50
C ILE A 72 2.16 -4.66 -8.75
N ARG A 73 0.86 -4.36 -8.62
CA ARG A 73 0.04 -3.92 -9.75
C ARG A 73 0.54 -2.60 -10.34
N MET A 74 0.87 -1.62 -9.51
CA MET A 74 1.46 -0.36 -9.93
C MET A 74 2.80 -0.57 -10.66
N LEU A 75 3.65 -1.47 -10.17
CA LEU A 75 4.91 -1.82 -10.84
C LEU A 75 4.68 -2.47 -12.21
N ALA A 76 3.66 -3.31 -12.35
CA ALA A 76 3.28 -3.92 -13.63
C ALA A 76 2.78 -2.90 -14.67
N GLU A 77 2.23 -1.77 -14.22
CA GLU A 77 1.85 -0.65 -15.10
C GLU A 77 3.05 0.22 -15.51
N HIS A 78 4.20 0.08 -14.83
CA HIS A 78 5.37 0.94 -15.01
C HIS A 78 6.63 0.12 -15.37
N ASN A 79 6.66 -0.39 -16.60
CA ASN A 79 7.72 -1.26 -17.18
C ASN A 79 9.16 -0.72 -17.14
N GLN A 80 9.41 0.52 -16.74
CA GLN A 80 10.74 1.14 -16.69
C GLN A 80 11.26 1.37 -15.25
N MET A 81 10.44 1.11 -14.23
CA MET A 81 10.85 1.32 -12.84
C MET A 81 11.68 0.14 -12.32
N SER A 82 12.88 0.42 -11.83
CA SER A 82 13.72 -0.52 -11.10
C SER A 82 13.43 -0.40 -9.61
N ILE A 83 12.98 -1.50 -9.00
CA ILE A 83 12.73 -1.60 -7.57
C ILE A 83 13.71 -2.58 -6.92
N ALA A 84 14.27 -2.20 -5.78
CA ALA A 84 14.93 -3.11 -4.85
C ALA A 84 14.15 -3.09 -3.54
N ALA A 85 13.43 -4.16 -3.26
CA ALA A 85 12.62 -4.29 -2.05
C ALA A 85 12.51 -5.77 -1.68
N THR A 86 12.68 -6.08 -0.41
CA THR A 86 12.70 -7.46 0.10
C THR A 86 11.66 -7.60 1.18
N CYS A 87 10.85 -8.64 1.11
CA CYS A 87 9.84 -8.93 2.11
C CYS A 87 10.50 -9.37 3.42
N TYR A 88 10.01 -8.82 4.53
CA TYR A 88 10.38 -9.25 5.87
C TYR A 88 9.31 -10.19 6.43
N GLU A 89 8.04 -9.84 6.24
CA GLU A 89 6.86 -10.64 6.57
C GLU A 89 6.00 -10.86 5.32
N PRO A 90 5.14 -11.90 5.28
CA PRO A 90 5.04 -13.01 6.24
C PRO A 90 6.21 -14.00 6.12
N ALA A 91 6.34 -14.95 7.07
CA ALA A 91 7.43 -15.93 7.12
C ALA A 91 7.65 -16.73 5.83
N GLY A 92 6.58 -17.00 5.07
CA GLY A 92 6.65 -17.69 3.78
C GLY A 92 7.23 -16.85 2.63
N ALA A 93 7.33 -15.54 2.81
CA ALA A 93 7.86 -14.60 1.82
C ALA A 93 9.16 -13.91 2.28
N THR A 94 9.60 -14.12 3.53
CA THR A 94 10.80 -13.47 4.08
C THR A 94 12.02 -13.69 3.17
N GLY A 95 12.73 -12.61 2.84
CA GLY A 95 13.90 -12.64 1.96
C GLY A 95 13.56 -12.61 0.46
N THR A 96 12.29 -12.72 0.09
CA THR A 96 11.86 -12.69 -1.32
C THR A 96 11.87 -11.26 -1.86
N SER A 97 12.36 -11.08 -3.09
CA SER A 97 12.31 -9.79 -3.77
C SER A 97 10.91 -9.50 -4.29
N LEU A 98 10.35 -8.34 -3.95
CA LEU A 98 9.04 -7.91 -4.46
C LEU A 98 9.02 -7.85 -6.00
N ALA A 99 10.14 -7.54 -6.64
CA ALA A 99 10.25 -7.49 -8.11
C ALA A 99 10.01 -8.85 -8.79
N ALA A 100 10.18 -9.96 -8.05
CA ALA A 100 9.99 -11.32 -8.56
C ALA A 100 8.62 -11.91 -8.21
N MET A 101 7.85 -11.24 -7.35
CA MET A 101 6.54 -11.73 -6.89
C MET A 101 5.43 -11.42 -7.90
N LYS A 102 4.43 -12.29 -7.93
CA LYS A 102 3.20 -12.16 -8.72
C LYS A 102 2.00 -12.02 -7.78
N GLU A 103 0.88 -11.56 -8.33
CA GLU A 103 -0.36 -11.38 -7.56
C GLU A 103 -0.79 -12.63 -6.78
N ASN A 104 -0.63 -13.83 -7.36
CA ASN A 104 -1.01 -15.08 -6.71
C ASN A 104 -0.12 -15.45 -5.49
N ASP A 105 1.08 -14.88 -5.38
CA ASP A 105 1.97 -15.10 -4.24
C ASP A 105 1.47 -14.35 -2.99
N PHE A 106 0.57 -13.38 -3.18
CA PHE A 106 -0.16 -12.72 -2.11
C PHE A 106 -1.43 -13.50 -1.86
N HIS A 107 -1.44 -14.34 -0.82
CA HIS A 107 -2.57 -15.22 -0.45
C HIS A 107 -3.76 -14.40 0.10
N CYS A 108 -4.33 -13.53 -0.74
CA CYS A 108 -5.41 -12.61 -0.43
C CYS A 108 -6.71 -13.36 -0.15
N ARG A 109 -7.29 -13.12 1.02
CA ARG A 109 -8.67 -13.48 1.32
C ARG A 109 -9.50 -12.20 1.35
N TYR A 110 -10.42 -12.07 0.42
CA TYR A 110 -11.40 -11.00 0.48
C TYR A 110 -12.43 -11.33 1.55
N PRO A 111 -12.82 -10.36 2.40
CA PRO A 111 -13.92 -10.59 3.33
C PRO A 111 -15.19 -10.89 2.53
N ILE A 112 -15.79 -12.06 2.79
CA ILE A 112 -17.07 -12.40 2.19
C ILE A 112 -18.13 -11.60 2.92
N PHE A 113 -18.81 -10.69 2.22
CA PHE A 113 -19.96 -10.00 2.74
C PHE A 113 -21.09 -10.99 2.96
N THR A 114 -21.50 -11.18 4.21
CA THR A 114 -22.59 -12.11 4.56
C THR A 114 -23.96 -11.46 4.40
N THR A 115 -24.00 -10.13 4.35
CA THR A 115 -25.22 -9.38 4.10
C THR A 115 -24.89 -8.11 3.32
N LEU A 116 -25.70 -7.83 2.29
CA LEU A 116 -25.66 -6.55 1.60
C LEU A 116 -26.34 -5.48 2.46
N PRO A 117 -25.84 -4.23 2.44
CA PRO A 117 -26.55 -3.13 3.09
C PRO A 117 -27.95 -2.99 2.49
N ARG A 118 -28.95 -2.79 3.35
CA ARG A 118 -30.34 -2.52 2.92
C ARG A 118 -30.52 -1.03 2.63
N ASN A 119 -31.33 -0.73 1.61
CA ASN A 119 -31.78 0.63 1.35
C ASN A 119 -32.47 1.22 2.59
N GLN A 120 -32.02 2.39 3.03
CA GLN A 120 -32.64 3.15 4.12
C GLN A 120 -33.37 4.37 3.57
N ILE A 121 -34.61 4.58 4.00
CA ILE A 121 -35.33 5.83 3.81
C ILE A 121 -35.01 6.71 5.02
N VAL A 122 -34.32 7.81 4.79
CA VAL A 122 -33.85 8.71 5.85
C VAL A 122 -34.58 10.04 5.79
N LYS A 123 -34.90 10.60 6.96
CA LYS A 123 -35.46 11.96 7.05
C LYS A 123 -34.33 13.00 6.97
N MET A 124 -34.66 14.16 6.44
CA MET A 124 -33.75 15.31 6.36
C MET A 124 -33.20 15.62 7.77
N ASN A 125 -31.88 15.82 7.87
CA ASN A 125 -31.14 16.07 9.13
C ASN A 125 -31.00 14.88 10.11
N GLN A 126 -31.20 13.64 9.66
CA GLN A 126 -30.85 12.43 10.45
C GLN A 126 -29.52 11.82 9.99
N PRO A 127 -28.69 11.28 10.91
CA PRO A 127 -27.47 10.57 10.54
C PRO A 127 -27.79 9.24 9.85
N ILE A 128 -27.04 8.92 8.80
CA ILE A 128 -27.17 7.68 8.03
C ILE A 128 -26.13 6.68 8.52
N ALA A 129 -26.53 5.43 8.73
CA ALA A 129 -25.62 4.33 9.05
C ALA A 129 -25.82 3.15 8.08
N LEU A 130 -24.79 2.86 7.29
CA LEU A 130 -24.70 1.66 6.45
C LEU A 130 -24.02 0.55 7.25
N ILE A 131 -24.78 -0.48 7.60
CA ILE A 131 -24.26 -1.65 8.31
C ILE A 131 -23.99 -2.76 7.30
N VAL A 132 -22.77 -3.27 7.29
CA VAL A 132 -22.34 -4.38 6.44
C VAL A 132 -21.72 -5.45 7.35
N TRP A 133 -22.06 -6.71 7.10
CA TRP A 133 -21.53 -7.84 7.86
C TRP A 133 -20.59 -8.66 6.96
N HIS A 134 -19.49 -9.17 7.51
CA HIS A 134 -18.57 -10.06 6.82
C HIS A 134 -18.27 -11.32 7.63
N THR A 135 -17.87 -12.42 6.99
CA THR A 135 -17.37 -13.61 7.69
C THR A 135 -16.07 -13.24 8.40
N ALA A 136 -16.07 -13.14 9.73
CA ALA A 136 -14.84 -13.05 10.50
C ALA A 136 -14.22 -14.46 10.60
N THR A 137 -13.02 -14.67 10.07
CA THR A 137 -12.20 -15.81 10.51
C THR A 137 -11.83 -15.59 11.98
N LEU A 138 -11.94 -16.65 12.79
CA LEU A 138 -11.84 -16.71 14.26
C LEU A 138 -10.55 -16.15 14.90
N SER A 139 -10.25 -14.86 14.74
CA SER A 139 -9.25 -14.20 15.58
C SER A 139 -9.59 -12.80 16.07
N HIS A 140 -10.43 -12.00 15.41
CA HIS A 140 -10.89 -10.74 16.01
C HIS A 140 -12.28 -10.33 15.50
N ILE A 141 -13.25 -10.19 16.41
CA ILE A 141 -14.55 -9.57 16.13
C ILE A 141 -14.30 -8.05 16.04
N PHE A 142 -14.15 -7.52 14.83
CA PHE A 142 -14.26 -6.09 14.60
C PHE A 142 -15.73 -5.75 14.32
N LEU A 143 -16.38 -5.06 15.27
CA LEU A 143 -17.56 -4.24 14.98
C LEU A 143 -17.07 -3.02 14.17
N GLY A 144 -16.81 -3.22 12.88
CA GLY A 144 -16.41 -2.15 11.97
C GLY A 144 -17.63 -1.42 11.45
N ILE A 145 -17.87 -0.18 11.92
CA ILE A 145 -18.64 0.78 11.13
C ILE A 145 -17.80 1.04 9.88
N LEU A 146 -18.21 0.53 8.72
CA LEU A 146 -17.61 0.90 7.44
C LEU A 146 -17.91 2.39 7.20
N ARG A 147 -16.98 3.26 7.62
CA ARG A 147 -16.82 4.54 6.94
C ARG A 147 -16.32 4.21 5.54
N MET A 148 -17.14 4.48 4.52
CA MET A 148 -16.67 4.50 3.15
C MET A 148 -15.51 5.50 3.07
N LYS A 149 -14.27 5.03 3.13
CA LYS A 149 -13.16 5.77 2.54
C LYS A 149 -13.30 5.55 1.05
N GLU A 150 -13.61 6.64 0.36
CA GLU A 150 -13.67 6.70 -1.09
C GLU A 150 -12.39 6.06 -1.66
N PHE A 151 -12.58 5.00 -2.45
CA PHE A 151 -11.54 4.55 -3.37
C PHE A 151 -11.54 5.57 -4.52
N TYR A 152 -10.58 6.49 -4.52
CA TYR A 152 -10.16 7.23 -5.72
C TYR A 152 -9.08 6.43 -6.44
#